data_AF-A0A554JYF3-F1
#
_entry.id   AF-A0A554JYF3-F1
#
_cell.length_a   1.000
_cell.length_b   1.000
_cell.length_c   1.000
_cell.angle_alpha   90.00
_cell.angle_beta   90.00
_cell.angle_gamma   90.00
#
_symmetry.space_group_name_H-M   'P 1'
#
loop_
_entity.id
_entity.type
_entity.pdbx_description
1 polymer ?
#
loop_
_entity_poly.entity_id
_entity_poly.type
_entity_poly.pdbx_seq_one_letter_code
_entity_poly.pdbx_strand_id
1 'polypeptide(L)'
;QGPNQYGLTLVLGGGEVRLLELVSAYGVFANDGVKQEHVAIIRVEKHNGETLWEHAPKPVKAIEPAVARTISSILSDNAARSPAFGSASALYFADRPVAAKTGTTNDYRDAWIIGYTPNLAAGVWAGNNDNTPMEKRVAGFIVAPIWHDFMERAFQTLPIESFESPESQPPPTKPVLRGEWRGNRTYVIDSASGNLATDTTPPEFRETKTIPEIHTILHWIDKNDPRGLEPSRPERDSQYVNWESAVRRWAEQSGMITQENTTIPTNTDSVHTEANKPRVHILAPSQNETISQDSAVTISTDITSAYPLTQIDYFLNGEYVGSNKSIFKTFVFALPPETPVKARISVKVYDQMKNTGEAHVDIVVLE
;
A
#
# COMPACT_ATOMS: atom_id res chain seq x y z
N GLN A 1 -8.02 -31.56 20.03
CA GLN A 1 -9.40 -31.37 19.55
C GLN A 1 -9.39 -31.25 18.03
N GLY A 2 -10.47 -31.66 17.35
CA GLY A 2 -10.58 -31.55 15.89
C GLY A 2 -10.93 -30.12 15.45
N PRO A 3 -10.68 -29.72 14.19
CA PRO A 3 -10.95 -28.35 13.70
C PRO A 3 -12.39 -27.87 13.95
N ASN A 4 -13.36 -28.80 13.89
CA ASN A 4 -14.79 -28.52 14.07
C ASN A 4 -15.21 -28.27 15.53
N GLN A 5 -14.30 -28.37 16.50
CA GLN A 5 -14.58 -28.15 17.92
C GLN A 5 -14.21 -26.74 18.39
N TYR A 6 -13.47 -25.98 17.57
CA TYR A 6 -13.10 -24.62 17.91
C TYR A 6 -14.19 -23.63 17.44
N GLY A 7 -14.72 -22.84 18.38
CA GLY A 7 -15.70 -21.79 18.10
C GLY A 7 -15.06 -20.45 17.75
N LEU A 8 -15.86 -19.39 17.76
CA LEU A 8 -15.43 -18.01 17.46
C LEU A 8 -14.26 -17.53 18.34
N THR A 9 -14.09 -18.10 19.54
CA THR A 9 -13.02 -17.76 20.49
C THR A 9 -11.64 -18.26 20.08
N LEU A 10 -11.51 -19.04 19.00
CA LEU A 10 -10.21 -19.50 18.51
C LEU A 10 -9.26 -18.33 18.22
N VAL A 11 -9.77 -17.23 17.66
CA VAL A 11 -8.99 -16.02 17.36
C VAL A 11 -8.48 -15.30 18.62
N LEU A 12 -9.03 -15.64 19.79
CA LEU A 12 -8.62 -15.14 21.10
C LEU A 12 -7.78 -16.16 21.89
N GLY A 13 -7.36 -17.27 21.25
CA GLY A 13 -6.54 -18.31 21.90
C GLY A 13 -7.35 -19.36 22.65
N GLY A 14 -8.60 -19.63 22.26
CA GLY A 14 -9.43 -20.69 22.87
C GLY A 14 -8.98 -22.14 22.59
N GLY A 15 -7.80 -22.35 22.02
CA GLY A 15 -7.23 -23.67 21.73
C GLY A 15 -5.90 -23.88 22.44
N GLU A 16 -5.73 -25.05 23.06
CA GLU A 16 -4.51 -25.45 23.76
C GLU A 16 -3.43 -25.91 22.77
N VAL A 17 -2.18 -25.51 23.01
CA VAL A 17 -1.00 -25.88 22.20
C VAL A 17 0.23 -26.03 23.09
N ARG A 18 1.20 -26.86 22.68
CA ARG A 18 2.50 -26.92 23.38
C ARG A 18 3.34 -25.70 23.00
N LEU A 19 4.12 -25.17 23.95
CA LEU A 19 5.02 -24.04 23.69
C LEU A 19 5.93 -24.29 22.49
N LEU A 20 6.52 -25.49 22.39
CA LEU A 20 7.43 -25.82 21.30
C LEU A 20 6.72 -25.85 19.92
N GLU A 21 5.46 -26.27 19.88
CA GLU A 21 4.66 -26.25 18.65
C GLU A 21 4.36 -24.80 18.22
N LEU A 22 4.03 -23.93 19.18
CA LEU A 22 3.76 -22.53 18.91
C LEU A 22 5.03 -21.77 18.49
N VAL A 23 6.17 -22.01 19.14
CA VAL A 23 7.46 -21.43 18.73
C VAL A 23 7.84 -21.90 17.33
N SER A 24 7.66 -23.20 17.03
CA SER A 24 7.88 -23.75 15.68
C SER A 24 6.97 -23.09 14.63
N ALA A 25 5.72 -22.78 14.98
CA ALA A 25 4.81 -22.03 14.11
C ALA A 25 5.28 -20.59 13.87
N TYR A 26 5.79 -19.89 14.88
CA TYR A 26 6.37 -18.54 14.69
C TYR A 26 7.68 -18.57 13.90
N GLY A 27 8.44 -19.66 13.98
CA GLY A 27 9.62 -19.89 13.14
C GLY A 27 9.29 -19.91 11.64
N VAL A 28 8.04 -20.21 11.26
CA VAL A 28 7.57 -20.08 9.87
C VAL A 28 7.64 -18.62 9.40
N PHE A 29 7.28 -17.66 10.26
CA PHE A 29 7.35 -16.24 9.90
C PHE A 29 8.80 -15.75 9.82
N ALA A 30 9.65 -16.20 10.76
CA ALA A 30 11.08 -15.91 10.75
C ALA A 30 11.78 -16.41 9.48
N ASN A 31 11.33 -17.54 8.95
CA ASN A 31 11.96 -18.25 7.84
C ASN A 31 11.12 -18.15 6.54
N ASP A 32 10.59 -16.96 6.25
CA ASP A 32 9.94 -16.62 4.98
C ASP A 32 8.84 -17.60 4.52
N GLY A 33 8.09 -18.14 5.48
CA GLY A 33 6.97 -19.05 5.25
C GLY A 33 7.33 -20.53 5.20
N VAL A 34 8.60 -20.88 5.44
CA VAL A 34 9.07 -22.28 5.44
C VAL A 34 9.14 -22.83 6.86
N LYS A 35 8.31 -23.83 7.15
CA LYS A 35 8.35 -24.59 8.40
C LYS A 35 9.51 -25.58 8.38
N GLN A 36 10.32 -25.52 9.44
CA GLN A 36 11.26 -26.57 9.81
C GLN A 36 10.67 -27.44 10.93
N GLU A 37 10.99 -28.73 10.90
CA GLU A 37 10.67 -29.63 12.00
C GLU A 37 11.51 -29.25 13.23
N HIS A 38 10.89 -29.13 14.40
CA HIS A 38 11.63 -28.94 15.64
C HIS A 38 12.24 -30.29 16.07
N VAL A 39 13.57 -30.37 16.11
CA VAL A 39 14.29 -31.60 16.42
C VAL A 39 15.34 -31.34 17.50
N ALA A 40 15.42 -32.23 18.49
CA ALA A 40 16.40 -32.13 19.57
C ALA A 40 17.68 -32.95 19.31
N ILE A 41 17.57 -34.01 18.51
CA ILE A 41 18.67 -34.92 18.18
C ILE A 41 18.95 -34.78 16.68
N ILE A 42 20.13 -34.28 16.33
CA ILE A 42 20.52 -34.08 14.92
C ILE A 42 21.37 -35.23 14.37
N ARG A 43 22.06 -35.98 15.24
CA ARG A 43 22.96 -37.07 14.84
C ARG A 43 23.20 -38.04 15.99
N VAL A 44 23.31 -39.32 15.67
CA VAL A 44 23.65 -40.41 16.60
C VAL A 44 24.83 -41.19 16.01
N GLU A 45 25.89 -41.35 16.79
CA GLU A 45 27.14 -41.99 16.37
C GLU A 45 27.52 -43.16 17.28
N LYS A 46 28.27 -44.11 16.73
CA LYS A 46 28.97 -45.13 17.50
C LYS A 46 30.25 -44.55 18.12
N HIS A 47 30.83 -45.28 19.07
CA HIS A 47 32.12 -44.93 19.71
C HIS A 47 33.30 -44.76 18.72
N ASN A 48 33.21 -45.37 17.54
CA ASN A 48 34.22 -45.30 16.48
C ASN A 48 33.97 -44.14 15.48
N GLY A 49 32.97 -43.29 15.71
CA GLY A 49 32.61 -42.16 14.84
C GLY A 49 31.69 -42.51 13.66
N GLU A 50 31.24 -43.76 13.54
CA GLU A 50 30.28 -44.15 12.49
C GLU A 50 28.87 -43.60 12.80
N THR A 51 28.29 -42.85 11.86
CA THR A 51 26.92 -42.34 11.95
C THR A 51 25.90 -43.46 11.85
N LEU A 52 25.10 -43.65 12.91
CA LEU A 52 23.95 -44.56 12.92
C LEU A 52 22.70 -43.93 12.33
N TRP A 53 22.52 -42.64 12.61
CA TRP A 53 21.37 -41.88 12.18
C TRP A 53 21.74 -40.39 12.16
N GLU A 54 21.23 -39.68 11.16
CA GLU A 54 21.36 -38.24 11.02
C GLU A 54 20.01 -37.67 10.60
N HIS A 55 19.64 -36.54 11.20
CA HIS A 55 18.39 -35.88 10.87
C HIS A 55 18.46 -35.36 9.43
N ALA A 56 17.48 -35.78 8.61
CA ALA A 56 17.28 -35.22 7.28
C ALA A 56 16.17 -34.16 7.34
N PRO A 57 16.48 -32.85 7.21
CA PRO A 57 15.49 -31.80 7.24
C PRO A 57 14.43 -31.98 6.16
N LYS A 58 13.16 -31.78 6.53
CA LYS A 58 12.01 -31.83 5.63
C LYS A 58 11.29 -30.48 5.63
N PRO A 59 11.82 -29.46 4.95
CA PRO A 59 11.20 -28.14 4.92
C PRO A 59 9.82 -28.22 4.25
N VAL A 60 8.84 -27.54 4.83
CA VAL A 60 7.49 -27.43 4.28
C VAL A 60 7.16 -25.96 4.08
N LYS A 61 6.88 -25.55 2.85
CA LYS A 61 6.33 -24.23 2.57
C LYS A 61 4.90 -24.18 3.15
N ALA A 62 4.75 -23.50 4.28
CA ALA A 62 3.48 -23.41 5.00
C ALA A 62 2.66 -22.20 4.56
N ILE A 63 3.31 -21.09 4.24
CA ILE A 63 2.71 -19.86 3.71
C ILE A 63 3.61 -19.24 2.64
N GLU A 64 3.05 -18.31 1.86
CA GLU A 64 3.83 -17.52 0.90
C GLU A 64 4.78 -16.53 1.62
N PRO A 65 5.99 -16.30 1.10
CA PRO A 65 6.95 -15.37 1.72
C PRO A 65 6.38 -13.97 1.92
N ALA A 66 5.63 -13.44 0.95
CA ALA A 66 4.98 -12.13 1.06
C ALA A 66 4.04 -12.02 2.28
N VAL A 67 3.37 -13.11 2.66
CA VAL A 67 2.53 -13.16 3.87
C VAL A 67 3.41 -13.14 5.12
N ALA A 68 4.47 -13.95 5.17
CA ALA A 68 5.40 -13.99 6.30
C ALA A 68 6.08 -12.62 6.56
N ARG A 69 6.51 -11.94 5.50
CA ARG A 69 7.13 -10.61 5.55
C ARG A 69 6.15 -9.54 6.01
N THR A 70 4.89 -9.62 5.56
CA THR A 70 3.83 -8.71 6.03
C THR A 70 3.60 -8.87 7.54
N ILE A 71 3.52 -10.11 8.03
CA ILE A 71 3.38 -10.38 9.47
C ILE A 71 4.61 -9.91 10.25
N SER A 72 5.82 -10.15 9.73
CA SER A 72 7.06 -9.70 10.37
C SER A 72 7.15 -8.18 10.45
N SER A 73 6.75 -7.47 9.39
CA SER A 73 6.65 -6.01 9.36
C SER A 73 5.71 -5.49 10.45
N ILE A 74 4.50 -6.07 10.56
CA ILE A 74 3.52 -5.69 11.60
C ILE A 74 4.05 -5.97 13.01
N LEU A 75 4.61 -7.16 13.25
CA LEU A 75 5.02 -7.58 14.60
C LEU A 75 6.32 -6.94 15.08
N SER A 76 7.15 -6.42 14.17
CA SER A 76 8.39 -5.71 14.49
C SER A 76 8.25 -4.20 14.59
N ASP A 77 7.08 -3.64 14.21
CA ASP A 77 6.82 -2.20 14.30
C ASP A 77 6.73 -1.72 15.76
N ASN A 78 7.80 -1.03 16.20
CA ASN A 78 7.86 -0.49 17.54
C ASN A 78 6.93 0.71 17.75
N ALA A 79 6.69 1.52 16.71
CA ALA A 79 5.79 2.67 16.80
C ALA A 79 4.35 2.19 17.02
N ALA A 80 3.92 1.16 16.29
CA ALA A 80 2.58 0.58 16.41
C ALA A 80 2.30 0.02 17.81
N ARG A 81 3.29 -0.61 18.46
CA ARG A 81 3.11 -1.20 19.81
C ARG A 81 3.39 -0.24 20.97
N SER A 82 4.04 0.90 20.72
CA SER A 82 4.42 1.89 21.74
C SER A 82 3.25 2.40 22.59
N PRO A 83 2.03 2.67 22.06
CA PRO A 83 0.91 3.11 22.89
C PRO A 83 0.51 2.14 24.00
N ALA A 84 0.75 0.84 23.82
CA ALA A 84 0.39 -0.19 24.79
C ALA A 84 1.52 -0.53 25.77
N PHE A 85 2.78 -0.46 25.33
CA PHE A 85 3.93 -0.97 26.10
C PHE A 85 4.97 0.11 26.44
N GLY A 86 4.94 1.27 25.79
CA GLY A 86 6.02 2.24 25.78
C GLY A 86 7.07 1.95 24.68
N SER A 87 7.76 2.99 24.22
CA SER A 87 8.74 2.91 23.13
C SER A 87 10.02 2.16 23.49
N ALA A 88 10.37 2.12 24.78
CA ALA A 88 11.52 1.39 25.34
C ALA A 88 11.09 0.20 26.21
N SER A 89 10.01 -0.49 25.81
CA SER A 89 9.53 -1.69 26.51
C SER A 89 10.48 -2.88 26.34
N ALA A 90 10.23 -3.96 27.10
CA ALA A 90 10.96 -5.24 26.95
C ALA A 90 10.84 -5.89 25.56
N LEU A 91 9.97 -5.36 24.68
CA LEU A 91 9.87 -5.84 23.30
C LEU A 91 10.87 -5.15 22.36
N TYR A 92 11.47 -4.03 22.78
CA TYR A 92 12.34 -3.18 21.97
C TYR A 92 13.81 -3.58 22.07
N PHE A 93 14.48 -3.60 20.93
CA PHE A 93 15.92 -3.81 20.78
C PHE A 93 16.44 -2.72 19.84
N ALA A 94 17.55 -2.08 20.23
CA ALA A 94 18.05 -0.91 19.51
C ALA A 94 18.89 -1.27 18.27
N ASP A 95 19.51 -2.45 18.27
CA ASP A 95 20.50 -2.89 17.29
C ASP A 95 19.90 -3.72 16.15
N ARG A 96 18.68 -4.25 16.30
CA ARG A 96 18.03 -5.11 15.31
C ARG A 96 16.51 -5.10 15.40
N PRO A 97 15.80 -5.34 14.29
CA PRO A 97 14.35 -5.51 14.32
C PRO A 97 13.98 -6.85 14.97
N VAL A 98 13.02 -6.84 15.90
CA VAL A 98 12.52 -8.06 16.55
C VAL A 98 11.01 -8.07 16.52
N ALA A 99 10.45 -9.10 15.89
CA ALA A 99 9.02 -9.34 15.84
C ALA A 99 8.58 -10.05 17.12
N ALA A 100 7.48 -9.61 17.75
CA ALA A 100 6.99 -10.24 18.97
C ALA A 100 5.48 -10.16 19.11
N LYS A 101 4.88 -11.18 19.73
CA LYS A 101 3.48 -11.19 20.12
C LYS A 101 3.31 -11.73 21.53
N THR A 102 2.59 -10.97 22.35
CA THR A 102 2.16 -11.38 23.70
C THR A 102 0.80 -12.07 23.67
N GLY A 103 0.54 -12.95 24.63
CA GLY A 103 -0.75 -13.62 24.85
C GLY A 103 -1.09 -13.71 26.33
N THR A 104 -2.34 -13.46 26.69
CA THR A 104 -2.82 -13.54 28.09
C THR A 104 -4.21 -14.16 28.07
N THR A 105 -4.44 -15.22 28.84
CA THR A 105 -5.78 -15.80 28.96
C THR A 105 -6.68 -14.92 29.83
N ASN A 106 -7.98 -14.89 29.53
CA ASN A 106 -8.95 -14.01 30.22
C ASN A 106 -8.97 -14.23 31.75
N ASP A 107 -8.72 -15.46 32.19
CA ASP A 107 -8.68 -15.85 33.61
C ASP A 107 -7.28 -15.71 34.23
N TYR A 108 -6.32 -15.12 33.52
CA TYR A 108 -4.93 -14.90 33.97
C TYR A 108 -4.21 -16.20 34.38
N ARG A 109 -4.53 -17.32 33.74
CA ARG A 109 -3.89 -18.62 33.99
C ARG A 109 -2.57 -18.77 33.24
N ASP A 110 -2.47 -18.11 32.08
CA ASP A 110 -1.34 -18.23 31.17
C ASP A 110 -0.88 -16.87 30.67
N ALA A 111 0.43 -16.66 30.72
CA ALA A 111 1.11 -15.55 30.09
C ALA A 111 2.10 -16.10 29.06
N TRP A 112 2.00 -15.63 27.83
CA TRP A 112 2.83 -16.04 26.70
C TRP A 112 3.52 -14.85 26.07
N ILE A 113 4.74 -15.07 25.60
CA ILE A 113 5.38 -14.22 24.59
C ILE A 113 6.13 -15.12 23.63
N ILE A 114 5.87 -14.94 22.34
CA ILE A 114 6.66 -15.55 21.28
C ILE A 114 7.23 -14.41 20.45
N GLY A 115 8.54 -14.45 20.20
CA GLY A 115 9.18 -13.47 19.34
C GLY A 115 10.34 -14.07 18.59
N TYR A 116 10.76 -13.37 17.55
CA TYR A 116 11.70 -13.88 16.58
C TYR A 116 12.46 -12.78 15.83
N THR A 117 13.61 -13.19 15.30
CA THR A 117 14.43 -12.56 14.25
C THR A 117 14.54 -13.57 13.10
N PRO A 118 15.09 -13.20 11.92
CA PRO A 118 15.26 -14.16 10.81
C PRO A 118 16.02 -15.45 11.19
N ASN A 119 16.91 -15.37 12.19
CA ASN A 119 17.78 -16.47 12.62
C ASN A 119 17.44 -17.10 13.99
N LEU A 120 16.38 -16.66 14.67
CA LEU A 120 15.97 -17.22 15.97
C LEU A 120 14.48 -17.01 16.22
N ALA A 121 13.78 -18.05 16.67
CA ALA A 121 12.46 -17.94 17.28
C ALA A 121 12.52 -18.47 18.72
N ALA A 122 11.98 -17.70 19.66
CA ALA A 122 11.99 -18.02 21.08
C ALA A 122 10.64 -17.68 21.73
N GLY A 123 10.25 -18.50 22.70
CA GLY A 123 9.01 -18.31 23.43
C GLY A 123 9.17 -18.54 24.93
N VAL A 124 8.44 -17.78 25.72
CA VAL A 124 8.33 -17.94 27.17
C VAL A 124 6.85 -18.08 27.55
N TRP A 125 6.56 -19.05 28.39
CA TRP A 125 5.28 -19.25 29.04
C TRP A 125 5.44 -19.20 30.55
N ALA A 126 4.47 -18.61 31.24
CA ALA A 126 4.31 -18.70 32.68
C ALA A 126 2.85 -19.03 33.02
N GLY A 127 2.68 -19.90 34.01
CA GLY A 127 1.40 -20.36 34.55
C GLY A 127 1.62 -21.23 35.78
N ASN A 128 0.57 -21.44 36.56
CA ASN A 128 0.61 -22.38 37.69
C ASN A 128 0.30 -23.80 37.21
N ASN A 129 1.09 -24.78 37.66
CA ASN A 129 0.92 -26.19 37.26
C ASN A 129 -0.42 -26.79 37.70
N ASP A 130 -1.08 -26.21 38.71
CA ASP A 130 -2.41 -26.58 39.19
C ASP A 130 -3.55 -25.80 38.51
N ASN A 131 -3.22 -25.01 37.49
CA ASN A 131 -4.14 -24.19 36.71
C ASN A 131 -4.87 -23.10 37.55
N THR A 132 -4.35 -22.75 38.72
CA THR A 132 -4.83 -21.59 39.47
C THR A 132 -4.43 -20.28 38.76
N PRO A 133 -5.26 -19.22 38.83
CA PRO A 133 -4.89 -17.92 38.26
C PRO A 133 -3.59 -17.36 38.84
N MET A 134 -2.78 -16.72 37.99
CA MET A 134 -1.64 -15.92 38.41
C MET A 134 -2.08 -14.53 38.89
N GLU A 135 -1.11 -13.67 39.24
CA GLU A 135 -1.38 -12.25 39.45
C GLU A 135 -2.03 -11.62 38.21
N LYS A 136 -3.06 -10.78 38.41
CA LYS A 136 -3.83 -10.14 37.33
C LYS A 136 -3.04 -9.05 36.60
N ARG A 137 -2.01 -9.44 35.88
CA ARG A 137 -1.20 -8.59 35.00
C ARG A 137 -1.17 -9.18 33.60
N VAL A 138 -1.03 -8.33 32.59
CA VAL A 138 -0.87 -8.78 31.20
C VAL A 138 0.53 -9.37 30.97
N ALA A 139 0.64 -10.30 30.03
CA ALA A 139 1.88 -11.03 29.76
C ALA A 139 3.10 -10.12 29.46
N GLY A 140 2.87 -8.93 28.92
CA GLY A 140 3.91 -7.91 28.70
C GLY A 140 4.68 -7.51 29.96
N PHE A 141 4.13 -7.73 31.16
CA PHE A 141 4.80 -7.44 32.44
C PHE A 141 5.26 -8.69 33.20
N ILE A 142 4.84 -9.88 32.77
CA ILE A 142 5.16 -11.15 33.43
C ILE A 142 6.31 -11.85 32.70
N VAL A 143 6.11 -12.16 31.41
CA VAL A 143 7.03 -13.00 30.64
C VAL A 143 7.96 -12.21 29.72
N ALA A 144 7.56 -11.00 29.31
CA ALA A 144 8.37 -10.21 28.38
C ALA A 144 9.77 -9.85 28.93
N PRO A 145 9.95 -9.48 30.22
CA PRO A 145 11.29 -9.25 30.76
C PRO A 145 12.19 -10.49 30.68
N ILE A 146 11.68 -11.67 31.03
CA ILE A 146 12.42 -12.95 30.95
C ILE A 146 12.82 -13.25 29.51
N TRP A 147 11.89 -13.06 28.57
CA TRP A 147 12.14 -13.26 27.15
C TRP A 147 13.16 -12.27 26.60
N HIS A 148 13.05 -10.99 26.94
CA HIS A 148 13.98 -9.94 26.53
C HIS A 148 15.41 -10.28 26.96
N ASP A 149 15.56 -10.63 28.22
CA ASP A 149 16.79 -11.05 28.86
C ASP A 149 17.45 -12.24 28.15
N PHE A 150 16.65 -13.24 27.74
CA PHE A 150 17.14 -14.37 26.96
C PHE A 150 17.61 -13.93 25.57
N MET A 151 16.82 -13.10 24.88
CA MET A 151 17.12 -12.62 23.53
C MET A 151 18.40 -11.77 23.50
N GLU A 152 18.56 -10.82 24.43
CA GLU A 152 19.79 -10.02 24.59
C GLU A 152 21.03 -10.91 24.69
N ARG A 153 20.95 -12.02 25.44
CA ARG A 153 22.06 -12.95 25.63
C ARG A 153 22.33 -13.78 24.38
N ALA A 154 21.28 -14.25 23.69
CA ALA A 154 21.41 -14.96 22.43
C ALA A 154 22.02 -14.06 21.32
N PHE A 155 21.65 -12.78 21.31
CA PHE A 155 22.11 -11.78 20.34
C PHE A 155 23.59 -11.44 20.44
N GLN A 156 24.26 -11.78 21.55
CA GLN A 156 25.72 -11.67 21.66
C GLN A 156 26.46 -12.63 20.72
N THR A 157 25.83 -13.73 20.32
CA THR A 157 26.45 -14.76 19.46
C THR A 157 25.82 -14.86 18.08
N LEU A 158 24.65 -14.25 17.87
CA LEU A 158 23.91 -14.31 16.60
C LEU A 158 24.16 -13.06 15.76
N PRO A 159 24.37 -13.20 14.43
CA PRO A 159 24.52 -12.06 13.54
C PRO A 159 23.28 -11.17 13.57
N ILE A 160 23.48 -9.87 13.34
CA ILE A 160 22.40 -8.92 13.13
C ILE A 160 21.82 -9.16 11.75
N GLU A 161 20.56 -9.55 11.70
CA GLU A 161 19.79 -9.73 10.47
C GLU A 161 18.54 -8.84 10.52
N SER A 162 18.02 -8.51 9.35
CA SER A 162 16.80 -7.72 9.21
C SER A 162 15.76 -8.50 8.41
N PHE A 163 14.49 -8.28 8.70
CA PHE A 163 13.40 -8.85 7.91
C PHE A 163 13.43 -8.27 6.49
N GLU A 164 13.19 -9.13 5.50
CA GLU A 164 12.94 -8.64 4.16
C GLU A 164 11.63 -7.84 4.15
N SER A 165 11.64 -6.69 3.49
CA SER A 165 10.45 -5.84 3.42
C SER A 165 9.34 -6.55 2.62
N PRO A 166 8.08 -6.42 3.02
CA PRO A 166 6.97 -6.93 2.22
C PRO A 166 6.93 -6.24 0.86
N GLU A 167 6.46 -6.96 -0.15
CA GLU A 167 6.28 -6.41 -1.49
C GLU A 167 5.32 -5.20 -1.46
N SER A 168 5.66 -4.16 -2.22
CA SER A 168 4.79 -3.00 -2.36
C SER A 168 3.52 -3.40 -3.10
N GLN A 169 2.38 -3.32 -2.43
CA GLN A 169 1.07 -3.45 -3.06
C GLN A 169 0.46 -2.07 -3.30
N PRO A 170 -0.30 -1.89 -4.40
CA PRO A 170 -1.08 -0.67 -4.55
C PRO A 170 -2.02 -0.52 -3.35
N PRO A 171 -2.26 0.72 -2.88
CA PRO A 171 -3.17 0.95 -1.78
C PRO A 171 -4.54 0.35 -2.12
N PRO A 172 -5.25 -0.24 -1.14
CA PRO A 172 -6.59 -0.75 -1.41
C PRO A 172 -7.51 0.39 -1.85
N THR A 173 -8.35 0.13 -2.84
CA THR A 173 -9.29 1.12 -3.38
C THR A 173 -10.46 1.37 -2.44
N LYS A 174 -10.89 0.33 -1.73
CA LYS A 174 -11.98 0.40 -0.76
C LYS A 174 -11.60 1.28 0.43
N PRO A 175 -12.41 2.31 0.76
CA PRO A 175 -12.16 3.21 1.88
C PRO A 175 -11.92 2.46 3.20
N VAL A 176 -12.76 1.46 3.51
CA VAL A 176 -12.70 0.74 4.79
C VAL A 176 -11.37 0.01 5.01
N LEU A 177 -10.69 -0.42 3.94
CA LEU A 177 -9.37 -1.06 4.01
C LEU A 177 -8.22 -0.05 4.22
N ARG A 178 -8.49 1.25 4.06
CA ARG A 178 -7.57 2.35 4.35
C ARG A 178 -7.82 3.00 5.70
N GLY A 179 -8.73 2.45 6.51
CA GLY A 179 -9.14 3.02 7.79
C GLY A 179 -10.29 4.05 7.68
N GLU A 180 -10.82 4.27 6.48
CA GLU A 180 -11.97 5.15 6.26
C GLU A 180 -13.28 4.38 6.52
N TRP A 181 -13.59 4.21 7.80
CA TRP A 181 -14.71 3.37 8.27
C TRP A 181 -16.10 3.92 7.94
N ARG A 182 -16.20 5.19 7.53
CA ARG A 182 -17.47 5.82 7.14
C ARG A 182 -18.01 5.35 5.78
N GLY A 183 -17.38 4.31 5.20
CA GLY A 183 -17.86 3.65 3.98
C GLY A 183 -18.08 4.64 2.86
N ASN A 184 -17.10 5.51 2.64
CA ASN A 184 -17.29 6.66 1.78
C ASN A 184 -17.27 6.24 0.30
N ARG A 185 -18.42 6.05 -0.36
CA ARG A 185 -18.40 6.05 -1.83
C ARG A 185 -17.83 7.39 -2.29
N THR A 186 -16.82 7.30 -3.14
CA THR A 186 -16.16 8.49 -3.68
C THR A 186 -16.40 8.59 -5.16
N TYR A 187 -16.50 9.81 -5.65
CA TYR A 187 -16.48 10.12 -7.06
C TYR A 187 -15.62 11.35 -7.26
N VAL A 188 -15.01 11.45 -8.44
CA VAL A 188 -14.13 12.58 -8.76
C VAL A 188 -14.91 13.50 -9.67
N ILE A 189 -14.96 14.78 -9.32
CA ILE A 189 -15.49 15.83 -10.19
C ILE A 189 -14.35 16.63 -10.81
N ASP A 190 -14.62 17.22 -11.96
CA ASP A 190 -13.90 18.39 -12.41
C ASP A 190 -14.42 19.61 -11.66
N SER A 191 -13.56 20.26 -10.90
CA SER A 191 -13.88 21.46 -10.12
C SER A 191 -14.23 22.69 -10.98
N ALA A 192 -13.84 22.71 -12.26
CA ALA A 192 -14.20 23.79 -13.18
C ALA A 192 -15.65 23.66 -13.69
N SER A 193 -16.06 22.47 -14.13
CA SER A 193 -17.42 22.21 -14.62
C SER A 193 -18.42 21.83 -13.52
N GLY A 194 -17.95 21.30 -12.39
CA GLY A 194 -18.78 20.70 -11.33
C GLY A 194 -19.32 19.31 -11.66
N ASN A 195 -18.96 18.74 -12.82
CA ASN A 195 -19.43 17.43 -13.30
C ASN A 195 -18.39 16.33 -13.06
N LEU A 196 -18.72 15.06 -13.32
CA LEU A 196 -17.78 13.95 -13.15
C LEU A 196 -16.51 14.14 -13.99
N ALA A 197 -15.35 14.03 -13.35
CA ALA A 197 -14.07 14.06 -14.03
C ALA A 197 -13.95 12.89 -15.01
N THR A 198 -13.29 13.14 -16.12
CA THR A 198 -12.98 12.16 -17.17
C THR A 198 -11.46 11.95 -17.26
N ASP A 199 -11.02 11.09 -18.17
CA ASP A 199 -9.59 10.88 -18.41
C ASP A 199 -8.87 12.15 -18.89
N THR A 200 -9.61 13.08 -19.49
CA THR A 200 -9.10 14.36 -20.00
C THR A 200 -9.05 15.46 -18.94
N THR A 201 -9.70 15.29 -17.79
CA THR A 201 -9.64 16.27 -16.68
C THR A 201 -8.22 16.31 -16.09
N PRO A 202 -7.55 17.47 -16.05
CA PRO A 202 -6.23 17.61 -15.45
C PRO A 202 -6.22 17.32 -13.94
N PRO A 203 -5.15 16.72 -13.36
CA PRO A 203 -5.10 16.36 -11.94
C PRO A 203 -5.41 17.50 -10.97
N GLU A 204 -5.00 18.73 -11.28
CA GLU A 204 -5.24 19.92 -10.47
C GLU A 204 -6.72 20.34 -10.39
N PHE A 205 -7.53 19.93 -11.37
CA PHE A 205 -8.96 20.18 -11.39
C PHE A 205 -9.78 19.02 -10.82
N ARG A 206 -9.15 17.86 -10.56
CA ARG A 206 -9.83 16.69 -10.01
C ARG A 206 -10.06 16.84 -8.50
N GLU A 207 -11.32 17.00 -8.11
CA GLU A 207 -11.73 17.04 -6.71
C GLU A 207 -12.48 15.76 -6.34
N THR A 208 -12.03 15.04 -5.31
CA THR A 208 -12.74 13.86 -4.81
C THR A 208 -13.87 14.29 -3.88
N LYS A 209 -15.11 13.96 -4.25
CA LYS A 209 -16.30 14.07 -3.40
C LYS A 209 -16.54 12.75 -2.67
N THR A 210 -17.07 12.87 -1.47
CA THR A 210 -17.25 11.76 -0.52
C THR A 210 -18.72 11.70 -0.10
N ILE A 211 -19.34 10.54 -0.29
CA ILE A 211 -20.69 10.24 0.19
C ILE A 211 -20.54 9.36 1.44
N PRO A 212 -20.87 9.85 2.64
CA PRO A 212 -20.76 9.04 3.84
C PRO A 212 -21.84 7.95 3.90
N GLU A 213 -21.43 6.68 3.92
CA GLU A 213 -22.32 5.52 4.07
C GLU A 213 -21.78 4.64 5.21
N ILE A 214 -22.32 4.84 6.42
CA ILE A 214 -21.79 4.14 7.60
C ILE A 214 -22.44 2.77 7.71
N HIS A 215 -21.67 1.71 7.49
CA HIS A 215 -22.09 0.31 7.61
C HIS A 215 -21.04 -0.54 8.31
N THR A 216 -21.40 -1.78 8.68
CA THR A 216 -20.41 -2.79 9.03
C THR A 216 -19.40 -3.02 7.89
N ILE A 217 -18.17 -3.42 8.22
CA ILE A 217 -17.12 -3.74 7.23
C ILE A 217 -17.57 -4.80 6.21
N LEU A 218 -18.45 -5.71 6.63
CA LEU A 218 -19.03 -6.77 5.79
C LEU A 218 -19.96 -6.24 4.69
N HIS A 219 -20.36 -4.96 4.76
CA HIS A 219 -21.06 -4.28 3.67
C HIS A 219 -20.17 -4.08 2.45
N TRP A 220 -18.88 -3.80 2.71
CA TRP A 220 -17.91 -3.38 1.70
C TRP A 220 -17.00 -4.52 1.25
N ILE A 221 -16.91 -5.59 2.03
CA ILE A 221 -15.87 -6.62 1.89
C ILE A 221 -16.49 -8.01 1.74
N ASP A 222 -16.15 -8.70 0.65
CA ASP A 222 -16.23 -10.16 0.61
C ASP A 222 -15.02 -10.72 1.35
N LYS A 223 -15.24 -11.50 2.41
CA LYS A 223 -14.15 -12.08 3.21
C LYS A 223 -13.22 -13.01 2.43
N ASN A 224 -13.70 -13.58 1.32
CA ASN A 224 -12.91 -14.46 0.46
C ASN A 224 -12.13 -13.69 -0.61
N ASP A 225 -12.54 -12.46 -0.91
CA ASP A 225 -11.82 -11.53 -1.79
C ASP A 225 -11.92 -10.09 -1.26
N PRO A 226 -11.15 -9.75 -0.21
CA PRO A 226 -11.35 -8.46 0.46
C PRO A 226 -11.09 -7.25 -0.42
N ARG A 227 -10.18 -7.41 -1.39
CA ARG A 227 -9.74 -6.36 -2.33
C ARG A 227 -10.56 -6.34 -3.62
N GLY A 228 -11.39 -7.35 -3.87
CA GLY A 228 -12.28 -7.44 -5.03
C GLY A 228 -13.46 -6.48 -4.98
N LEU A 229 -14.54 -6.80 -5.67
CA LEU A 229 -15.76 -5.98 -5.66
C LEU A 229 -16.47 -6.03 -4.29
N GLU A 230 -17.39 -5.09 -4.08
CA GLU A 230 -18.29 -5.11 -2.92
C GLU A 230 -19.31 -6.24 -3.09
N PRO A 231 -19.73 -6.93 -2.00
CA PRO A 231 -20.78 -7.93 -2.08
C PRO A 231 -22.09 -7.33 -2.59
N SER A 232 -22.71 -7.94 -3.60
CA SER A 232 -24.05 -7.52 -4.06
C SER A 232 -25.16 -7.83 -3.06
N ARG A 233 -24.91 -8.77 -2.14
CA ARG A 233 -25.83 -9.23 -1.11
C ARG A 233 -25.07 -9.46 0.22
N PRO A 234 -24.61 -8.38 0.87
CA PRO A 234 -23.77 -8.50 2.06
C PRO A 234 -24.51 -9.17 3.23
N GLU A 235 -25.85 -9.15 3.25
CA GLU A 235 -26.70 -9.83 4.24
C GLU A 235 -26.61 -11.36 4.19
N ARG A 236 -26.00 -11.94 3.15
CA ARG A 236 -25.73 -13.38 3.07
C ARG A 236 -24.62 -13.83 4.01
N ASP A 237 -23.73 -12.92 4.43
CA ASP A 237 -22.78 -13.27 5.48
C ASP A 237 -23.51 -13.40 6.82
N SER A 238 -23.31 -14.53 7.50
CA SER A 238 -24.02 -14.84 8.75
C SER A 238 -23.73 -13.86 9.88
N GLN A 239 -22.66 -13.07 9.80
CA GLN A 239 -22.32 -12.05 10.77
C GLN A 239 -22.80 -10.65 10.36
N TYR A 240 -23.22 -10.43 9.12
CA TYR A 240 -23.62 -9.09 8.66
C TYR A 240 -24.71 -8.47 9.52
N VAL A 241 -25.84 -9.17 9.67
CA VAL A 241 -27.01 -8.67 10.42
C VAL A 241 -26.70 -8.44 11.91
N ASN A 242 -25.81 -9.26 12.48
CA ASN A 242 -25.40 -9.16 13.88
C ASN A 242 -24.66 -7.84 14.17
N TRP A 243 -23.92 -7.32 13.20
CA TRP A 243 -23.15 -6.08 13.35
C TRP A 243 -23.87 -4.86 12.81
N GLU A 244 -24.52 -5.00 11.64
CA GLU A 244 -25.08 -3.87 10.91
C GLU A 244 -26.05 -3.04 11.75
N SER A 245 -27.03 -3.69 12.38
CA SER A 245 -28.05 -3.00 13.18
C SER A 245 -27.45 -2.17 14.33
N ALA A 246 -26.36 -2.64 14.94
CA ALA A 246 -25.69 -1.96 16.03
C ALA A 246 -24.85 -0.77 15.52
N VAL A 247 -24.13 -0.96 14.41
CA VAL A 247 -23.33 0.09 13.77
C VAL A 247 -24.23 1.25 13.31
N ARG A 248 -25.37 0.95 12.68
CA ARG A 248 -26.34 1.97 12.25
C ARG A 248 -26.89 2.78 13.42
N ARG A 249 -27.36 2.09 14.45
CA ARG A 249 -27.90 2.75 15.64
C ARG A 249 -26.87 3.64 16.32
N TRP A 250 -25.62 3.18 16.40
CA TRP A 250 -24.53 4.00 16.93
C TRP A 250 -24.27 5.26 16.09
N ALA A 251 -24.27 5.13 14.76
CA ALA A 251 -24.07 6.27 13.85
C ALA A 251 -25.17 7.33 14.04
N GLU A 252 -26.44 6.90 14.06
CA GLU A 252 -27.60 7.77 14.31
C GLU A 252 -27.50 8.47 15.67
N GLN A 253 -27.21 7.72 16.73
CA GLN A 253 -27.06 8.27 18.10
C GLN A 253 -25.89 9.25 18.21
N SER A 254 -24.86 9.07 17.39
CA SER A 254 -23.70 9.95 17.34
C SER A 254 -23.91 11.18 16.44
N GLY A 255 -25.13 11.39 15.92
CA GLY A 255 -25.45 12.51 15.04
C GLY A 255 -24.78 12.44 13.67
N MET A 256 -24.36 11.26 13.24
CA MET A 256 -23.71 11.07 11.96
C MET A 256 -24.74 10.98 10.84
N ILE A 257 -24.62 11.87 9.86
CA ILE A 257 -25.52 11.91 8.71
C ILE A 257 -24.99 10.93 7.66
N THR A 258 -25.71 9.83 7.44
CA THR A 258 -25.49 8.92 6.30
C THR A 258 -26.23 9.44 5.07
N GLN A 259 -25.65 9.23 3.90
CA GLN A 259 -26.09 9.80 2.63
C GLN A 259 -26.33 8.72 1.56
N GLU A 260 -26.88 7.58 1.96
CA GLU A 260 -27.03 6.37 1.12
C GLU A 260 -27.83 6.59 -0.16
N ASN A 261 -28.84 7.46 -0.08
CA ASN A 261 -29.71 7.76 -1.22
C ASN A 261 -29.14 8.87 -2.11
N THR A 262 -27.92 9.32 -1.86
CA THR A 262 -27.26 10.32 -2.70
C THR A 262 -26.82 9.66 -3.98
N THR A 263 -27.45 10.05 -5.08
CA THR A 263 -27.03 9.63 -6.41
C THR A 263 -25.77 10.38 -6.81
N ILE A 264 -24.78 9.64 -7.29
CA ILE A 264 -23.62 10.24 -7.94
C ILE A 264 -24.13 10.94 -9.21
N PRO A 265 -23.77 12.22 -9.45
CA PRO A 265 -24.14 12.91 -10.68
C PRO A 265 -23.73 12.11 -11.92
N THR A 266 -24.52 12.12 -12.98
CA THR A 266 -24.22 11.37 -14.21
C THR A 266 -23.58 12.22 -15.31
N ASN A 267 -23.68 13.54 -15.20
CA ASN A 267 -23.07 14.46 -16.16
C ASN A 267 -21.55 14.38 -16.04
N THR A 268 -20.86 14.37 -17.18
CA THR A 268 -19.41 14.34 -17.26
C THR A 268 -18.83 15.72 -17.54
N ASP A 269 -17.54 15.87 -17.27
CA ASP A 269 -16.73 17.07 -17.53
C ASP A 269 -17.07 17.70 -18.89
N SER A 270 -17.49 18.97 -18.84
CA SER A 270 -17.84 19.78 -20.00
C SER A 270 -16.81 20.86 -20.34
N VAL A 271 -15.76 21.00 -19.52
CA VAL A 271 -14.67 21.97 -19.68
C VAL A 271 -13.48 21.32 -20.37
N HIS A 272 -13.05 20.13 -19.93
CA HIS A 272 -11.90 19.41 -20.49
C HIS A 272 -12.35 18.36 -21.50
N THR A 273 -12.76 18.82 -22.67
CA THR A 273 -13.25 17.96 -23.76
C THR A 273 -12.38 18.10 -25.01
N GLU A 274 -12.41 17.10 -25.89
CA GLU A 274 -11.73 17.19 -27.19
C GLU A 274 -12.19 18.41 -28.01
N ALA A 275 -13.46 18.83 -27.85
CA ALA A 275 -14.00 19.99 -28.54
C ALA A 275 -13.40 21.32 -28.02
N ASN A 276 -13.07 21.38 -26.73
CA ASN A 276 -12.52 22.57 -26.09
C ASN A 276 -10.99 22.66 -26.17
N LYS A 277 -10.31 21.59 -26.61
CA LYS A 277 -8.86 21.62 -26.80
C LYS A 277 -8.48 22.74 -27.77
N PRO A 278 -7.43 23.53 -27.44
CA PRO A 278 -6.86 24.46 -28.39
C PRO A 278 -6.47 23.75 -29.69
N ARG A 279 -6.76 24.38 -30.82
CA ARG A 279 -6.35 23.92 -32.15
C ARG A 279 -5.21 24.80 -32.62
N VAL A 280 -4.09 24.17 -32.95
CA VAL A 280 -2.85 24.84 -33.37
C VAL A 280 -2.61 24.51 -34.83
N HIS A 281 -2.27 25.52 -35.62
CA HIS A 281 -1.79 25.37 -36.98
C HIS A 281 -0.47 26.12 -37.12
N ILE A 282 0.59 25.42 -37.52
CA ILE A 282 1.89 26.04 -37.76
C ILE A 282 1.84 26.64 -39.16
N LEU A 283 1.93 27.97 -39.25
CA LEU A 283 1.95 28.72 -40.50
C LEU A 283 3.36 28.79 -41.10
N ALA A 284 4.36 28.87 -40.23
CA ALA A 284 5.77 28.81 -40.59
C ALA A 284 6.55 28.11 -39.45
N PRO A 285 7.55 27.27 -39.76
CA PRO A 285 7.90 26.82 -41.11
C PRO A 285 6.82 25.88 -41.69
N SER A 286 6.83 25.76 -43.02
CA SER A 286 5.94 24.84 -43.76
C SER A 286 6.50 23.41 -43.77
N GLN A 287 5.65 22.43 -44.07
CA GLN A 287 6.06 21.02 -44.07
C GLN A 287 7.18 20.76 -45.08
N ASN A 288 8.26 20.15 -44.59
CA ASN A 288 9.52 19.90 -45.29
C ASN A 288 10.23 21.18 -45.79
N GLU A 289 9.96 22.32 -45.17
CA GLU A 289 10.70 23.55 -45.46
C GLU A 289 12.20 23.34 -45.19
N THR A 290 13.02 23.87 -46.08
CA THR A 290 14.48 23.76 -45.99
C THR A 290 15.04 24.98 -45.28
N ILE A 291 15.75 24.78 -44.17
CA ILE A 291 16.31 25.83 -43.33
C ILE A 291 17.83 25.62 -43.21
N SER A 292 18.61 26.69 -43.37
CA SER A 292 20.06 26.63 -43.17
C SER A 292 20.40 26.56 -41.68
N GLN A 293 21.42 25.77 -41.33
CA GLN A 293 21.93 25.57 -39.97
C GLN A 293 22.30 26.89 -39.26
N ASP A 294 22.72 27.91 -40.03
CA ASP A 294 23.13 29.22 -39.50
C ASP A 294 21.96 30.23 -39.39
N SER A 295 20.76 29.86 -39.85
CA SER A 295 19.59 30.74 -39.84
C SER A 295 18.74 30.58 -38.58
N ALA A 296 18.18 31.69 -38.09
CA ALA A 296 17.17 31.64 -37.05
C ALA A 296 15.86 31.05 -37.59
N VAL A 297 15.26 30.12 -36.85
CA VAL A 297 13.96 29.55 -37.17
C VAL A 297 12.89 30.44 -36.57
N THR A 298 11.96 30.90 -37.41
CA THR A 298 10.77 31.63 -36.96
C THR A 298 9.56 30.72 -37.02
N ILE A 299 9.02 30.38 -35.85
CA ILE A 299 7.77 29.64 -35.72
C ILE A 299 6.63 30.64 -35.63
N SER A 300 5.70 30.61 -36.58
CA SER A 300 4.46 31.39 -36.53
C SER A 300 3.26 30.45 -36.50
N THR A 301 2.31 30.71 -35.60
CA THR A 301 1.16 29.84 -35.40
C THR A 301 -0.15 30.60 -35.54
N ASP A 302 -1.18 29.91 -36.05
CA ASP A 302 -2.56 30.27 -35.79
C ASP A 302 -3.14 29.33 -34.74
N ILE A 303 -3.82 29.90 -33.75
CA ILE A 303 -4.33 29.17 -32.60
C ILE A 303 -5.76 29.63 -32.34
N THR A 304 -6.66 28.67 -32.29
CA THR A 304 -8.06 28.83 -31.86
C THR A 304 -8.26 28.05 -30.56
N SER A 305 -8.86 28.67 -29.56
CA SER A 305 -9.07 28.05 -28.24
C SER A 305 -10.44 28.43 -27.68
N ALA A 306 -11.10 27.50 -26.99
CA ALA A 306 -12.36 27.77 -26.29
C ALA A 306 -12.16 28.68 -25.06
N TYR A 307 -10.99 28.58 -24.41
CA TYR A 307 -10.61 29.40 -23.27
C TYR A 307 -9.39 30.27 -23.57
N PRO A 308 -9.16 31.36 -22.83
CA PRO A 308 -7.98 32.21 -22.99
C PRO A 308 -6.68 31.40 -22.87
N LEU A 309 -5.78 31.59 -23.84
CA LEU A 309 -4.46 30.96 -23.83
C LEU A 309 -3.62 31.53 -22.68
N THR A 310 -2.78 30.69 -22.07
CA THR A 310 -1.84 31.09 -21.01
C THR A 310 -0.39 30.96 -21.46
N GLN A 311 -0.07 29.89 -22.20
CA GLN A 311 1.31 29.53 -22.56
C GLN A 311 1.37 28.82 -23.92
N ILE A 312 2.48 29.02 -24.62
CA ILE A 312 2.83 28.31 -25.86
C ILE A 312 4.27 27.82 -25.70
N ASP A 313 4.48 26.51 -25.74
CA ASP A 313 5.77 25.85 -25.67
C ASP A 313 6.21 25.36 -27.04
N TYR A 314 7.50 25.43 -27.28
CA TYR A 314 8.14 25.06 -28.54
C TYR A 314 9.18 23.99 -28.30
N PHE A 315 9.23 23.00 -29.19
CA PHE A 315 10.14 21.86 -29.10
C PHE A 315 10.82 21.61 -30.44
N LEU A 316 12.06 21.15 -30.38
CA LEU A 316 12.83 20.63 -31.52
C LEU A 316 13.21 19.17 -31.22
N ASN A 317 12.78 18.24 -32.07
CA ASN A 317 13.00 16.79 -31.89
C ASN A 317 12.55 16.25 -30.52
N GLY A 318 11.54 16.88 -29.92
CA GLY A 318 11.04 16.55 -28.58
C GLY A 318 11.76 17.27 -27.44
N GLU A 319 12.86 17.98 -27.71
CA GLU A 319 13.57 18.79 -26.71
C GLU A 319 12.96 20.19 -26.61
N TYR A 320 12.78 20.68 -25.38
CA TYR A 320 12.22 22.00 -25.12
C TYR A 320 13.20 23.10 -25.53
N VAL A 321 12.76 24.02 -26.40
CA VAL A 321 13.59 25.14 -26.88
C VAL A 321 13.14 26.51 -26.35
N GLY A 322 11.90 26.60 -25.84
CA GLY A 322 11.43 27.82 -25.19
C GLY A 322 9.91 27.92 -25.11
N SER A 323 9.43 29.02 -24.55
CA SER A 323 8.00 29.30 -24.38
C SER A 323 7.68 30.78 -24.54
N ASN A 324 6.47 31.08 -25.01
CA ASN A 324 5.89 32.41 -25.05
C ASN A 324 4.63 32.51 -24.20
N LYS A 325 4.34 33.73 -23.72
CA LYS A 325 3.00 34.09 -23.24
C LYS A 325 2.05 34.17 -24.43
N SER A 326 0.79 33.83 -24.19
CA SER A 326 -0.27 33.64 -25.19
C SER A 326 -0.52 34.78 -26.19
N ILE A 327 -0.13 36.01 -25.88
CA ILE A 327 -0.27 37.16 -26.78
C ILE A 327 0.74 37.13 -27.95
N PHE A 328 1.80 36.33 -27.86
CA PHE A 328 2.84 36.22 -28.87
C PHE A 328 2.74 34.88 -29.62
N LYS A 329 2.10 34.91 -30.80
CA LYS A 329 1.93 33.73 -31.66
C LYS A 329 3.16 33.37 -32.51
N THR A 330 4.25 34.12 -32.33
CA THR A 330 5.52 33.94 -33.05
C THR A 330 6.68 33.75 -32.07
N PHE A 331 7.54 32.77 -32.33
CA PHE A 331 8.72 32.47 -31.55
C PHE A 331 9.93 32.29 -32.46
N VAL A 332 11.10 32.75 -32.01
CA VAL A 332 12.33 32.70 -32.80
C VAL A 332 13.43 32.06 -31.96
N PHE A 333 14.14 31.10 -32.54
CA PHE A 333 15.30 30.47 -31.91
C PHE A 333 16.35 30.10 -32.96
N ALA A 334 17.59 29.88 -32.51
CA ALA A 334 18.66 29.38 -33.36
C ALA A 334 18.70 27.85 -33.33
N LEU A 335 18.98 27.21 -34.47
CA LEU A 335 19.17 25.76 -34.51
C LEU A 335 20.44 25.37 -33.73
N PRO A 336 20.36 24.39 -32.81
CA PRO A 336 21.54 23.80 -32.20
C PRO A 336 22.49 23.23 -33.27
N PRO A 337 23.83 23.36 -33.12
CA PRO A 337 24.80 22.87 -34.11
C PRO A 337 24.68 21.37 -34.45
N GLU A 338 24.15 20.57 -33.53
CA GLU A 338 23.99 19.12 -33.69
C GLU A 338 22.61 18.73 -34.23
N THR A 339 21.86 19.68 -34.83
CA THR A 339 20.53 19.39 -35.36
C THR A 339 20.64 18.46 -36.58
N PRO A 340 19.92 17.32 -36.61
CA PRO A 340 19.95 16.41 -37.75
C PRO A 340 19.31 17.03 -39.00
N VAL A 341 19.75 16.54 -40.18
CA VAL A 341 19.22 16.94 -41.51
C VAL A 341 17.69 16.87 -41.59
N LYS A 342 17.06 15.93 -40.87
CA LYS A 342 15.61 15.91 -40.69
C LYS A 342 15.31 16.22 -39.24
N ALA A 343 14.59 17.30 -39.00
CA ALA A 343 14.18 17.70 -37.67
C ALA A 343 12.66 17.94 -37.61
N ARG A 344 12.09 17.77 -36.43
CA ARG A 344 10.67 18.02 -36.16
C ARG A 344 10.52 19.17 -35.20
N ILE A 345 9.71 20.15 -35.57
CA ILE A 345 9.27 21.22 -34.67
C ILE A 345 7.88 20.85 -34.17
N SER A 346 7.69 20.87 -32.85
CA SER A 346 6.38 20.74 -32.22
C SER A 346 6.03 22.02 -31.46
N VAL A 347 4.76 22.40 -31.51
CA VAL A 347 4.20 23.51 -30.73
C VAL A 347 3.08 22.97 -29.87
N LYS A 348 3.21 23.15 -28.56
CA LYS A 348 2.19 22.77 -27.57
C LYS A 348 1.64 24.01 -26.89
N VAL A 349 0.33 24.18 -26.90
CA VAL A 349 -0.34 25.36 -26.32
C VAL A 349 -1.16 24.95 -25.11
N TYR A 350 -1.32 25.87 -24.16
CA TYR A 350 -2.07 25.69 -22.93
C TYR A 350 -3.06 26.83 -22.77
N ASP A 351 -4.30 26.51 -22.42
CA ASP A 351 -5.30 27.50 -22.02
C ASP A 351 -5.38 27.67 -20.50
N GLN A 352 -6.26 28.57 -20.04
CA GLN A 352 -6.46 28.86 -18.62
C GLN A 352 -7.10 27.70 -17.86
N MET A 353 -7.83 26.82 -18.55
CA MET A 353 -8.38 25.58 -18.01
C MET A 353 -7.40 24.42 -18.19
N LYS A 354 -6.14 24.68 -18.57
CA LYS A 354 -5.09 23.67 -18.78
C LYS A 354 -5.42 22.64 -19.87
N ASN A 355 -6.37 22.93 -20.75
CA ASN A 355 -6.49 22.15 -21.98
C ASN A 355 -5.25 22.39 -22.84
N THR A 356 -4.81 21.32 -23.51
CA THR A 356 -3.63 21.38 -24.38
C THR A 356 -3.97 21.06 -25.82
N GLY A 357 -3.37 21.82 -26.74
CA GLY A 357 -3.34 21.53 -28.17
C GLY A 357 -1.91 21.34 -28.64
N GLU A 358 -1.68 20.49 -29.62
CA GLU A 358 -0.36 20.30 -30.21
C GLU A 358 -0.44 20.23 -31.74
N ALA A 359 0.55 20.81 -32.40
CA ALA A 359 0.81 20.62 -33.81
C ALA A 359 2.31 20.42 -34.04
N HIS A 360 2.67 19.77 -35.12
CA HIS A 360 4.07 19.60 -35.52
C HIS A 360 4.24 19.78 -37.01
N VAL A 361 5.47 20.09 -37.39
CA VAL A 361 5.92 20.19 -38.77
C VAL A 361 7.33 19.60 -38.86
N ASP A 362 7.60 18.83 -39.91
CA ASP A 362 8.96 18.35 -40.18
C ASP A 362 9.68 19.36 -41.07
N ILE A 363 10.96 19.60 -40.82
CA ILE A 363 11.84 20.49 -41.60
C ILE A 363 13.07 19.73 -42.08
N VAL A 364 13.72 20.28 -43.12
CA VAL A 364 15.02 19.79 -43.60
C VAL A 364 16.08 20.83 -43.26
N VAL A 365 17.13 20.42 -42.56
CA VAL A 365 18.26 21.28 -42.19
C VAL A 365 19.40 21.07 -43.17
N LEU A 366 19.88 22.15 -43.78
CA LEU A 366 21.06 22.16 -44.64
C LEU A 366 22.24 22.82 -43.93
N GLU A 367 23.41 22.22 -44.04
CA GLU A 367 24.69 22.83 -43.64
C GLU A 367 24.98 24.12 -44.41
#